data_AF-A0AAU7VUA9-F1
#
_entry.id   AF-A0AAU7VUA9-F1
#
_cell.length_a   1.000
_cell.length_b   1.000
_cell.length_c   1.000
_cell.angle_alpha   90.00
_cell.angle_beta   90.00
_cell.angle_gamma   90.00
#
_symmetry.space_group_name_H-M   'P 1'
#
loop_
_entity.id
_entity.type
_entity.pdbx_description
1 polymer ?
#
loop_
_entity_poly.entity_id
_entity_poly.type
_entity_poly.pdbx_seq_one_letter_code
_entity_poly.pdbx_strand_id
1 'polypeptide(L)'
;MSETTTSPTLSSALRRLYFVRFGFAVVWAALLFLTGGTMGPFLTILLIAYPLFDAASVFWQIRAEGESRRTKVSEWINVVVSVLVAIALGWASTVSPSVALTVWGVWAIGAGLPQLITAIRNRRSGGQVPQMLSGGISLFAGGAFVAQGLQGSEMIVGVAGYAVLGAVFFLVSAVRLTVVLRKTSAG
;
A
#
# COMPACT_ATOMS: atom_id res chain seq x y z
N MET A 1 19.12 24.07 10.09
CA MET A 1 18.21 23.24 9.28
C MET A 1 18.08 21.91 10.03
N SER A 2 17.09 21.77 10.90
CA SER A 2 16.99 20.60 11.78
C SER A 2 16.43 19.41 11.01
N GLU A 3 17.31 18.49 10.60
CA GLU A 3 16.87 17.14 10.23
C GLU A 3 16.07 16.57 11.40
N THR A 4 14.83 16.21 11.15
CA THR A 4 14.00 15.51 12.13
C THR A 4 14.50 14.07 12.14
N THR A 5 15.61 13.82 12.82
CA THR A 5 16.23 12.50 12.90
C THR A 5 15.28 11.60 13.69
N THR A 6 14.63 10.67 13.00
CA THR A 6 13.82 9.64 13.63
C THR A 6 14.72 8.87 14.60
N SER A 7 14.22 8.53 15.79
CA SER A 7 15.06 7.81 16.77
C SER A 7 15.54 6.48 16.17
N PRO A 8 16.77 6.01 16.49
CA PRO A 8 17.29 4.74 15.97
C PRO A 8 16.36 3.55 16.22
N THR A 9 15.63 3.57 17.34
CA THR A 9 14.63 2.56 17.69
C THR A 9 13.46 2.55 16.72
N LEU A 10 12.88 3.71 16.41
CA LEU A 10 11.78 3.84 15.45
C LEU A 10 12.26 3.51 14.02
N SER A 11 13.46 3.95 13.62
CA SER A 11 14.04 3.57 12.33
C SER A 11 14.24 2.06 12.17
N SER A 12 14.66 1.36 13.22
CA SER A 12 14.79 -0.11 13.22
C SER A 12 13.42 -0.80 13.13
N ALA A 13 12.43 -0.28 13.85
CA ALA A 13 11.07 -0.78 13.85
C ALA A 13 10.41 -0.63 12.47
N LEU A 14 10.54 0.54 11.84
CA LEU A 14 10.06 0.79 10.48
C LEU A 14 10.78 -0.06 9.43
N ARG A 15 12.10 -0.27 9.56
CA ARG A 15 12.85 -1.17 8.68
C ARG A 15 12.24 -2.57 8.70
N ARG A 16 11.98 -3.11 9.90
CA ARG A 16 11.37 -4.43 10.07
C ARG A 16 9.97 -4.47 9.45
N LEU A 17 9.16 -3.44 9.71
CA LEU A 17 7.82 -3.32 9.10
C LEU A 17 7.90 -3.38 7.58
N TYR A 18 8.80 -2.63 6.94
CA TYR A 18 8.91 -2.62 5.48
C TYR A 18 9.38 -3.96 4.90
N PHE A 19 10.28 -4.69 5.58
CA PHE A 19 10.61 -6.05 5.16
C PHE A 19 9.42 -7.02 5.27
N VAL A 20 8.62 -6.91 6.34
CA VAL A 20 7.40 -7.73 6.50
C VAL A 20 6.38 -7.38 5.42
N ARG A 21 6.17 -6.09 5.12
CA ARG A 21 5.27 -5.65 4.04
C ARG A 21 5.75 -6.12 2.66
N PHE A 22 7.05 -6.08 2.40
CA PHE A 22 7.65 -6.64 1.20
C PHE A 22 7.36 -8.14 1.06
N GLY A 23 7.70 -8.93 2.09
CA GLY A 23 7.49 -10.38 2.08
C GLY A 23 6.02 -10.75 1.91
N PHE A 24 5.13 -10.07 2.63
CA PHE A 24 3.69 -10.24 2.47
C PHE A 24 3.23 -9.94 1.04
N ALA A 25 3.61 -8.79 0.47
CA ALA A 25 3.20 -8.40 -0.88
C ALA A 25 3.68 -9.38 -1.95
N VAL A 26 4.90 -9.91 -1.83
CA VAL A 26 5.44 -10.93 -2.75
C VAL A 26 4.67 -12.24 -2.62
N VAL A 27 4.48 -12.76 -1.41
CA VAL A 27 3.73 -14.01 -1.17
C VAL A 27 2.30 -13.87 -1.66
N TRP A 28 1.65 -12.75 -1.33
CA TRP A 28 0.30 -12.45 -1.73
C TRP A 28 0.15 -12.38 -3.26
N ALA A 29 1.05 -11.66 -3.93
CA ALA A 29 1.03 -11.54 -5.39
C ALA A 29 1.25 -12.91 -6.06
N ALA A 30 2.19 -13.72 -5.55
CA ALA A 30 2.42 -15.07 -6.04
C ALA A 30 1.18 -15.95 -5.91
N LEU A 31 0.52 -15.93 -4.74
CA LEU A 31 -0.74 -16.64 -4.53
C LEU A 31 -1.82 -16.16 -5.51
N LEU A 32 -1.95 -14.85 -5.73
CA LEU A 32 -2.96 -14.29 -6.62
C LEU A 32 -2.67 -14.66 -8.09
N PHE A 33 -1.42 -14.70 -8.51
CA PHE A 33 -1.05 -15.20 -9.85
C PHE A 33 -1.45 -16.67 -10.02
N LEU A 34 -1.29 -17.49 -8.98
CA LEU A 34 -1.60 -18.92 -9.02
C LEU A 34 -3.11 -19.20 -8.96
N THR A 35 -3.90 -18.36 -8.26
CA THR A 35 -5.32 -18.63 -8.01
C THR A 35 -6.28 -17.64 -8.69
N GLY A 36 -5.78 -16.58 -9.32
CA GLY A 36 -6.59 -15.48 -9.86
C GLY A 36 -7.46 -15.83 -11.07
N GLY A 37 -7.30 -17.02 -11.63
CA GLY A 37 -8.13 -17.53 -12.73
C GLY A 37 -9.39 -18.28 -12.28
N THR A 38 -9.59 -18.50 -10.97
CA THR A 38 -10.73 -19.27 -10.46
C THR A 38 -11.34 -18.57 -9.27
N MET A 39 -12.60 -18.18 -9.41
CA MET A 39 -13.35 -17.63 -8.28
C MET A 39 -13.64 -18.70 -7.23
N GLY A 40 -13.49 -18.32 -5.97
CA GLY A 40 -13.75 -19.20 -4.86
C GLY A 40 -13.31 -18.59 -3.52
N PRO A 41 -13.60 -19.29 -2.40
CA PRO A 41 -13.36 -18.77 -1.06
C PRO A 41 -11.90 -18.34 -0.83
N PHE A 42 -10.95 -19.08 -1.38
CA PHE A 42 -9.52 -18.76 -1.25
C PHE A 42 -9.16 -17.42 -1.89
N LEU A 43 -9.63 -17.17 -3.13
CA LEU A 43 -9.39 -15.91 -3.82
C LEU A 43 -10.05 -14.75 -3.06
N THR A 44 -11.27 -14.94 -2.56
CA THR A 44 -11.95 -13.94 -1.71
C THR A 44 -11.13 -13.60 -0.47
N ILE A 45 -10.65 -14.60 0.26
CA ILE A 45 -9.79 -14.41 1.43
C ILE A 45 -8.55 -13.62 1.04
N LEU A 46 -7.92 -13.96 -0.08
CA LEU A 46 -6.73 -13.28 -0.56
C LEU A 46 -7.02 -11.80 -0.85
N LEU A 47 -8.08 -11.50 -1.59
CA LEU A 47 -8.48 -10.12 -1.92
C LEU A 47 -8.77 -9.28 -0.67
N ILE A 48 -9.38 -9.86 0.38
CA ILE A 48 -9.64 -9.19 1.66
C ILE A 48 -8.36 -9.01 2.48
N ALA A 49 -7.49 -10.02 2.48
CA ALA A 49 -6.31 -10.06 3.34
C ALA A 49 -5.34 -8.90 3.05
N TYR A 50 -5.21 -8.47 1.79
CA TYR A 50 -4.25 -7.43 1.43
C TYR A 50 -4.64 -6.05 1.97
N PRO A 51 -5.85 -5.49 1.73
CA PRO A 51 -6.25 -4.23 2.34
C PRO A 51 -6.22 -4.28 3.87
N LEU A 52 -6.60 -5.40 4.50
CA LEU A 52 -6.52 -5.53 5.96
C LEU A 52 -5.08 -5.50 6.48
N PHE A 53 -4.18 -6.21 5.82
CA PHE A 53 -2.77 -6.19 6.17
C PHE A 53 -2.17 -4.79 5.97
N ASP A 54 -2.54 -4.11 4.88
CA ASP A 54 -2.12 -2.73 4.65
C ASP A 54 -2.63 -1.79 5.75
N ALA A 55 -3.91 -1.86 6.10
CA ALA A 55 -4.51 -1.11 7.19
C ALA A 55 -3.79 -1.35 8.52
N ALA A 56 -3.53 -2.62 8.87
CA ALA A 56 -2.82 -2.98 10.09
C ALA A 56 -1.39 -2.41 10.10
N SER A 57 -0.71 -2.45 8.96
CA SER A 57 0.66 -1.93 8.84
C SER A 57 0.73 -0.41 9.01
N VAL A 58 -0.19 0.32 8.39
CA VAL A 58 -0.25 1.78 8.47
C VAL A 58 -0.72 2.22 9.86
N PHE A 59 -1.68 1.53 10.45
CA PHE A 59 -2.11 1.77 11.82
C PHE A 59 -0.97 1.53 12.83
N TRP A 60 -0.21 0.45 12.67
CA TRP A 60 0.96 0.20 13.50
C TRP A 60 2.02 1.29 13.33
N GLN A 61 2.24 1.78 12.10
CA GLN A 61 3.15 2.90 11.85
C GLN A 61 2.69 4.19 12.56
N ILE A 62 1.39 4.52 12.47
CA ILE A 62 0.80 5.66 13.21
C ILE A 62 1.07 5.52 14.71
N ARG A 63 0.90 4.33 15.29
CA ARG A 63 1.15 4.03 16.71
C ARG A 63 2.65 4.16 17.06
N ALA A 64 3.53 3.62 16.23
CA ALA A 64 4.98 3.64 16.44
C ALA A 64 5.57 5.04 16.36
N GLU A 65 5.04 5.90 15.49
CA GLU A 65 5.50 7.29 15.33
C GLU A 65 5.02 8.23 16.45
N GLY A 66 4.06 7.84 17.30
CA GLY A 66 3.63 8.61 18.48
C GLY A 66 3.12 10.04 18.19
N GLU A 67 3.40 11.00 19.06
CA GLU A 67 3.03 12.43 18.88
C GLU A 67 4.00 13.19 17.97
N SER A 68 4.42 12.58 16.87
CA SER A 68 5.24 13.27 15.87
C SER A 68 4.56 14.57 15.40
N ARG A 69 5.32 15.65 15.20
CA ARG A 69 4.84 16.95 14.68
C ARG A 69 4.16 16.90 13.29
N ARG A 70 4.20 15.74 12.62
CA ARG A 70 3.62 15.50 11.30
C ARG A 70 2.15 15.09 11.43
N THR A 71 1.28 15.77 10.68
CA THR A 71 -0.13 15.39 10.53
C THR A 71 -0.28 13.99 9.92
N LYS A 72 -1.06 13.12 10.58
CA LYS A 72 -1.28 11.70 10.19
C LYS A 72 -2.59 11.45 9.45
N VAL A 73 -3.19 12.49 8.88
CA VAL A 73 -4.53 12.44 8.27
C VAL A 73 -4.55 11.49 7.07
N SER A 74 -3.52 11.53 6.22
CA SER A 74 -3.41 10.66 5.04
C SER A 74 -3.35 9.18 5.44
N GLU A 75 -2.59 8.87 6.48
CA GLU A 75 -2.40 7.53 7.03
C GLU A 75 -3.70 7.01 7.64
N TRP A 76 -4.43 7.83 8.40
CA TRP A 76 -5.74 7.44 8.94
C TRP A 76 -6.79 7.23 7.87
N ILE A 77 -6.84 8.08 6.84
CA ILE A 77 -7.71 7.87 5.68
C ILE A 77 -7.39 6.52 5.04
N ASN A 78 -6.11 6.19 4.84
CA ASN A 78 -5.71 4.90 4.26
C ASN A 78 -6.20 3.72 5.10
N VAL A 79 -6.08 3.79 6.44
CA VAL A 79 -6.59 2.74 7.34
C VAL A 79 -8.09 2.57 7.18
N VAL A 80 -8.87 3.65 7.25
CA VAL A 80 -10.33 3.60 7.15
C VAL A 80 -10.77 3.08 5.79
N VAL A 81 -10.21 3.62 4.71
CA VAL A 81 -10.51 3.19 3.33
C VAL A 81 -10.18 1.71 3.14
N SER A 82 -9.03 1.26 3.64
CA SER A 82 -8.61 -0.14 3.49
C SER A 82 -9.51 -1.12 4.25
N VAL A 83 -10.00 -0.74 5.44
CA VAL A 83 -10.98 -1.55 6.20
C VAL A 83 -12.33 -1.60 5.47
N LEU A 84 -12.83 -0.46 5.00
CA LEU A 84 -14.10 -0.42 4.25
C LEU A 84 -14.01 -1.23 2.95
N VAL A 85 -12.89 -1.14 2.25
CA VAL A 85 -12.62 -1.93 1.04
C VAL A 85 -12.56 -3.41 1.35
N ALA A 86 -11.92 -3.82 2.44
CA ALA A 86 -11.88 -5.23 2.83
C ALA A 86 -13.29 -5.81 3.02
N ILE A 87 -14.19 -5.06 3.66
CA ILE A 87 -15.60 -5.43 3.81
C ILE A 87 -16.29 -5.48 2.45
N ALA A 88 -16.11 -4.44 1.63
CA ALA A 88 -16.70 -4.36 0.30
C ALA A 88 -16.23 -5.50 -0.62
N LEU A 89 -14.99 -5.95 -0.52
CA LEU A 89 -14.44 -7.07 -1.29
C LEU A 89 -15.04 -8.41 -0.88
N GLY A 90 -15.39 -8.59 0.41
CA GLY A 90 -16.10 -9.78 0.87
C GLY A 90 -17.45 -9.94 0.18
N TRP A 91 -18.19 -8.84 0.03
CA TRP A 91 -19.44 -8.83 -0.73
C TRP A 91 -19.20 -8.87 -2.25
N ALA A 92 -18.32 -8.03 -2.79
CA ALA A 92 -18.07 -7.94 -4.23
C ALA A 92 -17.61 -9.27 -4.84
N SER A 93 -16.83 -10.06 -4.08
CA SER A 93 -16.37 -11.38 -4.52
C SER A 93 -17.50 -12.40 -4.67
N THR A 94 -18.67 -12.20 -4.04
CA THR A 94 -19.84 -13.06 -4.25
C THR A 94 -20.66 -12.65 -5.48
N VAL A 95 -20.40 -11.46 -6.02
CA VAL A 95 -21.12 -10.93 -7.19
C VAL A 95 -20.41 -11.32 -8.47
N SER A 96 -19.18 -10.83 -8.69
CA SER A 96 -18.35 -11.21 -9.84
C SER A 96 -16.90 -10.72 -9.70
N PRO A 97 -15.94 -11.27 -10.48
CA PRO A 97 -14.57 -10.76 -10.52
C PRO A 97 -14.49 -9.30 -10.97
N SER A 98 -15.37 -8.88 -11.88
CA SER A 98 -15.39 -7.52 -12.39
C SER A 98 -15.77 -6.51 -11.31
N VAL A 99 -16.73 -6.85 -10.43
CA VAL A 99 -17.10 -6.02 -9.28
C VAL A 99 -15.95 -5.96 -8.28
N ALA A 100 -15.32 -7.11 -7.97
CA ALA A 100 -14.17 -7.16 -7.08
C ALA A 100 -12.98 -6.34 -7.61
N LEU A 101 -12.70 -6.42 -8.91
CA LEU A 101 -11.67 -5.63 -9.60
C LEU A 101 -11.98 -4.13 -9.53
N THR A 102 -13.25 -3.74 -9.71
CA THR A 102 -13.68 -2.34 -9.60
C THR A 102 -13.44 -1.80 -8.18
N VAL A 103 -13.84 -2.55 -7.15
CA VAL A 103 -13.61 -2.18 -5.75
C VAL A 103 -12.11 -2.07 -5.44
N TRP A 104 -11.30 -2.98 -5.97
CA TRP A 104 -9.83 -2.89 -5.88
C TRP A 104 -9.27 -1.64 -6.55
N GLY A 105 -9.80 -1.27 -7.71
CA GLY A 105 -9.43 -0.05 -8.40
C GLY A 105 -9.74 1.21 -7.59
N VAL A 106 -10.94 1.27 -6.99
CA VAL A 106 -11.34 2.36 -6.09
C VAL A 106 -10.40 2.45 -4.88
N TRP A 107 -10.03 1.31 -4.30
CA TRP A 107 -9.06 1.27 -3.21
C TRP A 107 -7.69 1.82 -3.60
N ALA A 108 -7.14 1.42 -4.76
CA ALA A 108 -5.85 1.91 -5.22
C ALA A 108 -5.85 3.44 -5.44
N ILE A 109 -6.96 3.99 -5.93
CA ILE A 109 -7.16 5.44 -6.01
C ILE A 109 -7.20 6.06 -4.61
N GLY A 110 -7.99 5.50 -3.71
CA GLY A 110 -8.16 5.99 -2.34
C GLY A 110 -6.87 5.96 -1.51
N ALA A 111 -6.00 4.97 -1.74
CA ALA A 111 -4.68 4.86 -1.11
C ALA A 111 -3.65 5.82 -1.73
N GLY A 112 -3.68 5.98 -3.06
CA GLY A 112 -2.70 6.76 -3.81
C GLY A 112 -2.95 8.26 -3.85
N LEU A 113 -4.21 8.68 -3.98
CA LEU A 113 -4.58 10.07 -4.20
C LEU A 113 -4.21 10.99 -3.02
N PRO A 114 -4.47 10.64 -1.74
CA PRO A 114 -4.04 11.46 -0.62
C PRO A 114 -2.51 11.62 -0.56
N GLN A 115 -1.77 10.54 -0.85
CA GLN A 115 -0.31 10.56 -0.89
C GLN A 115 0.21 11.48 -2.00
N LEU A 116 -0.39 11.41 -3.19
CA LEU A 116 -0.06 12.25 -4.34
C LEU A 116 -0.32 13.73 -4.04
N ILE A 117 -1.51 14.06 -3.51
CA ILE A 117 -1.87 15.44 -3.13
C ILE A 117 -0.88 15.97 -2.10
N THR A 118 -0.57 15.18 -1.07
CA THR A 118 0.39 15.56 -0.02
C THR A 118 1.78 15.81 -0.59
N ALA A 119 2.25 14.93 -1.48
CA ALA A 119 3.55 15.05 -2.12
C ALA A 119 3.62 16.30 -3.02
N ILE A 120 2.57 16.58 -3.80
CA ILE A 120 2.46 17.79 -4.64
C ILE A 120 2.46 19.05 -3.80
N ARG A 121 1.68 19.10 -2.70
CA ARG A 121 1.64 20.24 -1.79
C ARG A 121 2.99 20.51 -1.14
N ASN A 122 3.74 19.46 -0.82
CA ASN A 122 5.05 19.55 -0.16
C ASN A 122 6.23 19.48 -1.12
N ARG A 123 6.02 19.61 -2.43
CA ARG A 123 7.07 19.39 -3.46
C ARG A 123 8.31 20.25 -3.31
N ARG A 124 8.17 21.44 -2.70
CA ARG A 124 9.27 22.38 -2.45
C ARG A 124 10.17 21.97 -1.28
N SER A 125 9.75 21.00 -0.47
CA SER A 125 10.48 20.50 0.71
C SER A 125 11.56 19.46 0.37
N GLY A 126 11.70 19.09 -0.90
CA GLY A 126 12.65 18.06 -1.35
C GLY A 126 12.20 16.63 -1.02
N GLY A 127 12.69 15.65 -1.78
CA GLY A 127 12.46 14.21 -1.51
C GLY A 127 11.05 13.68 -1.77
N GLN A 128 10.13 14.48 -2.33
CA GLN A 128 8.73 14.09 -2.56
C GLN A 128 8.49 13.34 -3.88
N VAL A 129 9.45 13.36 -4.81
CA VAL A 129 9.31 12.70 -6.13
C VAL A 129 8.94 11.21 -6.03
N PRO A 130 9.57 10.39 -5.16
CA PRO A 130 9.17 8.99 -5.00
C PRO A 130 7.71 8.83 -4.52
N GLN A 131 7.25 9.71 -3.63
CA GLN A 131 5.87 9.69 -3.12
C GLN A 131 4.87 10.12 -4.21
N MET A 132 5.22 11.08 -5.06
CA MET A 132 4.41 11.44 -6.23
C MET A 132 4.31 10.29 -7.23
N LEU A 133 5.43 9.62 -7.53
CA LEU A 133 5.43 8.48 -8.45
C LEU A 133 4.58 7.33 -7.91
N SER A 134 4.72 6.98 -6.63
CA SER A 134 3.91 5.95 -5.98
C SER A 134 2.42 6.28 -6.00
N GLY A 135 2.06 7.52 -5.63
CA GLY A 135 0.67 7.99 -5.66
C GLY A 135 0.09 8.04 -7.08
N GLY A 136 0.90 8.46 -8.06
CA GLY A 136 0.53 8.49 -9.47
C GLY A 136 0.29 7.09 -10.05
N ILE A 137 1.20 6.14 -9.80
CA ILE A 137 1.05 4.73 -10.22
C ILE A 137 -0.25 4.15 -9.67
N SER A 138 -0.53 4.41 -8.39
CA SER A 138 -1.76 3.93 -7.74
C SER A 138 -3.02 4.53 -8.34
N LEU A 139 -3.00 5.84 -8.65
CA LEU A 139 -4.11 6.51 -9.32
C LEU A 139 -4.36 5.94 -10.73
N PHE A 140 -3.32 5.78 -11.54
CA PHE A 140 -3.45 5.24 -12.90
C PHE A 140 -3.84 3.76 -12.93
N ALA A 141 -3.17 2.92 -12.12
CA ALA A 141 -3.51 1.51 -12.00
C ALA A 141 -4.94 1.34 -11.48
N GLY A 142 -5.32 2.10 -10.46
CA GLY A 142 -6.67 2.07 -9.91
C GLY A 142 -7.73 2.49 -10.93
N GLY A 143 -7.49 3.57 -11.67
CA GLY A 143 -8.38 4.00 -12.76
C GLY A 143 -8.51 2.94 -13.86
N ALA A 144 -7.41 2.28 -14.23
CA ALA A 144 -7.44 1.18 -15.20
C ALA A 144 -8.22 -0.03 -14.68
N PHE A 145 -8.10 -0.39 -13.40
CA PHE A 145 -8.88 -1.49 -12.80
C PHE A 145 -10.36 -1.16 -12.72
N VAL A 146 -10.73 0.07 -12.34
CA VAL A 146 -12.12 0.53 -12.38
C VAL A 146 -12.67 0.42 -13.80
N ALA A 147 -11.96 0.95 -14.80
CA ALA A 147 -12.40 0.89 -16.18
C ALA A 147 -12.58 -0.55 -16.69
N GLN A 148 -11.63 -1.44 -16.40
CA GLN A 148 -11.71 -2.86 -16.78
C GLN A 148 -12.86 -3.57 -16.09
N GLY A 149 -13.06 -3.33 -14.79
CA GLY A 149 -14.15 -3.92 -14.03
C GLY A 149 -15.53 -3.46 -14.51
N LEU A 150 -15.68 -2.17 -14.82
CA LEU A 150 -16.91 -1.62 -15.40
C LEU A 150 -17.19 -2.14 -16.83
N GLN A 151 -16.16 -2.55 -17.56
CA GLN A 151 -16.28 -3.22 -18.87
C GLN A 151 -16.53 -4.73 -18.76
N GLY A 152 -16.66 -5.27 -17.54
CA GLY A 152 -16.94 -6.70 -17.32
C GLY A 152 -15.72 -7.61 -17.42
N SER A 153 -14.50 -7.07 -17.29
CA SER A 153 -13.29 -7.92 -17.23
C SER A 153 -13.36 -8.88 -16.05
N GLU A 154 -13.13 -10.16 -16.30
CA GLU A 154 -13.03 -11.16 -15.24
C GLU A 154 -11.59 -11.38 -14.75
N MET A 155 -10.61 -10.70 -15.35
CA MET A 155 -9.20 -10.89 -15.05
C MET A 155 -8.75 -10.03 -13.86
N ILE A 156 -8.61 -10.65 -12.68
CA ILE A 156 -8.16 -9.94 -11.47
C ILE A 156 -6.63 -9.92 -11.29
N VAL A 157 -5.91 -10.72 -12.08
CA VAL A 157 -4.46 -10.92 -11.98
C VAL A 157 -3.65 -9.63 -12.12
N GLY A 158 -4.18 -8.61 -12.80
CA GLY A 158 -3.55 -7.29 -12.89
C GLY A 158 -3.26 -6.65 -11.52
N VAL A 159 -4.08 -6.95 -10.50
CA VAL A 159 -3.88 -6.48 -9.13
C VAL A 159 -2.60 -7.04 -8.51
N ALA A 160 -2.19 -8.27 -8.85
CA ALA A 160 -0.93 -8.84 -8.40
C ALA A 160 0.27 -8.04 -8.93
N GLY A 161 0.23 -7.62 -10.20
CA GLY A 161 1.27 -6.77 -10.79
C GLY A 161 1.41 -5.43 -10.08
N TYR A 162 0.28 -4.83 -9.69
CA TYR A 162 0.28 -3.63 -8.86
C TYR A 162 0.92 -3.87 -7.48
N ALA A 163 0.58 -4.97 -6.81
CA ALA A 163 1.16 -5.34 -5.51
C ALA A 163 2.69 -5.58 -5.59
N VAL A 164 3.20 -6.13 -6.69
CA VAL A 164 4.64 -6.31 -6.94
C VAL A 164 5.36 -4.96 -6.97
N LEU A 165 4.79 -3.93 -7.60
CA LEU A 165 5.37 -2.58 -7.57
C LEU A 165 5.40 -2.02 -6.14
N GLY A 166 4.34 -2.24 -5.36
CA GLY A 166 4.30 -1.93 -3.94
C GLY A 166 5.43 -2.63 -3.15
N ALA A 167 5.65 -3.92 -3.42
CA ALA A 167 6.72 -4.70 -2.81
C ALA A 167 8.11 -4.07 -3.06
N VAL A 168 8.39 -3.62 -4.29
CA VAL A 168 9.64 -2.92 -4.61
C VAL A 168 9.81 -1.66 -3.76
N PHE A 169 8.76 -0.84 -3.60
CA PHE A 169 8.83 0.35 -2.76
C PHE A 169 9.09 0.03 -1.28
N PHE A 170 8.48 -1.04 -0.75
CA PHE A 170 8.76 -1.50 0.62
C PHE A 170 10.21 -1.96 0.78
N LEU A 171 10.73 -2.73 -0.18
CA LEU A 171 12.12 -3.19 -0.16
C LEU A 171 13.11 -2.01 -0.19
N VAL A 172 12.91 -1.06 -1.12
CA VAL A 172 13.74 0.15 -1.22
C VAL A 172 13.72 0.94 0.11
N SER A 173 12.54 1.09 0.73
CA SER A 173 12.40 1.77 2.02
C SER A 173 13.15 1.05 3.15
N ALA A 174 13.09 -0.29 3.19
CA ALA A 174 13.82 -1.11 4.16
C ALA A 174 15.35 -1.02 3.97
N VAL A 175 15.82 -1.08 2.72
CA VAL A 175 17.25 -0.94 2.40
C VAL A 175 17.76 0.44 2.78
N ARG A 176 17.01 1.51 2.46
CA ARG A 176 17.36 2.88 2.85
C ARG A 176 17.53 3.01 4.36
N LEU A 177 16.59 2.50 5.16
CA LEU A 177 16.68 2.53 6.61
C LEU A 177 17.87 1.71 7.15
N THR A 178 18.21 0.60 6.49
CA THR A 178 19.41 -0.18 6.83
C THR A 178 20.68 0.65 6.66
N VAL A 179 20.80 1.40 5.57
CA VAL A 179 21.94 2.28 5.31
C VAL A 179 22.00 3.41 6.34
N VAL A 180 20.87 4.03 6.68
CA VAL A 180 20.80 5.11 7.69
C VAL A 180 21.26 4.60 9.06
N LEU A 181 20.72 3.47 9.52
CA LEU A 181 21.08 2.89 10.82
C LEU A 181 22.57 2.52 10.92
N ARG A 182 23.16 1.98 9.85
CA ARG A 182 24.60 1.66 9.80
C ARG A 182 25.48 2.89 9.95
N LYS A 183 25.09 4.02 9.34
CA LYS A 183 25.85 5.28 9.47
C LYS A 183 25.79 5.83 10.90
N THR A 184 24.65 5.72 11.57
CA THR A 184 24.48 6.18 12.96
C THR A 184 25.23 5.30 13.97
N SER A 185 25.49 4.03 13.66
CA SER A 185 26.29 3.14 14.53
C SER A 185 27.80 3.27 14.32
N ALA A 186 28.26 3.95 13.27
CA ALA A 186 29.67 4.06 12.89
C ALA A 186 30.27 5.45 13.17
N GLY A 187 29.50 6.40 13.67
CA GLY A 187 29.93 7.73 14.10
C GLY A 187 29.56 7.96 15.56
#